data_AF-A0A956X071-F1
#
_entry.id   AF-A0A956X071-F1
#
_cell.length_a   1.000
_cell.length_b   1.000
_cell.length_c   1.000
_cell.angle_alpha   90.00
_cell.angle_beta   90.00
_cell.angle_gamma   90.00
#
_symmetry.space_group_name_H-M   'P 1'
#
loop_
_entity.id
_entity.type
_entity.pdbx_description
1 polymer ?
#
loop_
_entity_poly.entity_id
_entity_poly.type
_entity_poly.pdbx_seq_one_letter_code
_entity_poly.pdbx_strand_id
1 'polypeptide(L)'
;VNLVKETGLKYMMAETVVYSREFLFINEMYERGDLGKLQYMQASHPQDMEGWPEYWERMIPMHYATHVVSPVLGLVKGHAEYVSCFGSGTINERLAEKSGNSFAVESCHIKIKDSDVAAHIWRFLFDTARQYRESFD
;
A
#
# COMPACT_ATOMS: atom_id res chain seq x y z
N VAL A 1 9.06 -13.90 14.64
CA VAL A 1 8.28 -14.84 15.48
C VAL A 1 9.08 -15.39 16.66
N ASN A 2 10.39 -15.65 16.52
CA ASN A 2 11.22 -16.22 17.60
C ASN A 2 11.20 -15.40 18.89
N LEU A 3 11.46 -14.08 18.82
CA LEU A 3 11.44 -13.22 20.01
C LEU A 3 10.08 -13.15 20.72
N VAL A 4 8.98 -13.17 19.96
CA VAL A 4 7.61 -13.22 20.53
C VAL A 4 7.39 -14.54 21.29
N LYS A 5 7.89 -15.66 20.74
CA LYS A 5 7.82 -16.97 21.41
C LYS A 5 8.70 -17.02 22.66
N GLU A 6 9.89 -16.44 22.61
CA GLU A 6 10.86 -16.42 23.72
C GLU A 6 10.40 -15.56 24.90
N THR A 7 9.83 -14.39 24.61
CA THR A 7 9.46 -13.41 25.65
C THR A 7 8.02 -13.54 26.13
N GLY A 8 7.13 -14.19 25.34
CA GLY A 8 5.69 -14.22 25.60
C GLY A 8 4.96 -12.90 25.36
N LEU A 9 5.68 -11.83 24.96
CA LEU A 9 5.09 -10.53 24.65
C LEU A 9 4.37 -10.55 23.30
N LYS A 10 3.37 -9.69 23.16
CA LYS A 10 2.63 -9.52 21.90
C LYS A 10 3.34 -8.48 21.03
N TYR A 11 3.66 -8.86 19.79
CA TYR A 11 4.08 -7.92 18.76
C TYR A 11 2.90 -7.58 17.86
N MET A 12 2.71 -6.29 17.59
CA MET A 12 1.68 -5.79 16.73
C MET A 12 2.29 -4.80 15.75
N MET A 13 2.03 -5.00 14.46
CA MET A 13 2.30 -3.98 13.45
C MET A 13 1.20 -2.93 13.54
N ALA A 14 1.58 -1.68 13.85
CA ALA A 14 0.67 -0.56 13.96
C ALA A 14 0.38 0.08 12.60
N GLU A 15 -0.17 -0.71 11.67
CA GLU A 15 -0.63 -0.20 10.38
C GLU A 15 -1.97 0.51 10.59
N THR A 16 -2.00 1.81 10.32
CA THR A 16 -3.12 2.68 10.70
C THR A 16 -4.29 2.60 9.74
N VAL A 17 -4.07 2.31 8.45
CA VAL A 17 -5.14 2.37 7.43
C VAL A 17 -6.21 1.31 7.69
N VAL A 18 -5.83 0.13 8.22
CA VAL A 18 -6.78 -0.95 8.58
C VAL A 18 -7.62 -0.64 9.84
N TYR A 19 -7.32 0.46 10.53
CA TYR A 19 -8.13 0.98 11.65
C TYR A 19 -8.88 2.26 11.28
N SER A 20 -8.82 2.70 10.01
CA SER A 20 -9.60 3.83 9.53
C SER A 20 -11.10 3.52 9.52
N ARG A 21 -11.92 4.56 9.65
CA ARG A 21 -13.38 4.45 9.56
C ARG A 21 -13.80 3.84 8.22
N GLU A 22 -13.15 4.27 7.14
CA GLU A 22 -13.42 3.87 5.76
C GLU A 22 -13.16 2.38 5.56
N PHE A 23 -12.00 1.90 6.04
CA PHE A 23 -11.68 0.47 5.96
C PHE A 23 -12.65 -0.37 6.78
N LEU A 24 -12.92 0.02 8.04
CA LEU A 24 -13.83 -0.72 8.92
C LEU A 24 -15.25 -0.80 8.33
N PHE A 25 -15.74 0.28 7.71
CA PHE A 25 -17.03 0.31 7.04
C PHE A 25 -17.10 -0.65 5.86
N ILE A 26 -16.10 -0.63 4.96
CA ILE A 26 -16.03 -1.55 3.82
C ILE A 26 -15.87 -3.00 4.28
N ASN A 27 -15.07 -3.24 5.32
CA ASN A 27 -14.91 -4.57 5.90
C ASN A 27 -16.22 -5.11 6.48
N GLU A 28 -16.99 -4.29 7.19
CA GLU A 28 -18.31 -4.68 7.70
C GLU A 28 -19.28 -5.01 6.55
N MET A 29 -19.33 -4.17 5.51
CA MET A 29 -20.16 -4.44 4.32
C MET A 29 -19.75 -5.74 3.62
N TYR A 30 -18.44 -6.00 3.51
CA TYR A 30 -17.91 -7.24 2.94
C TYR A 30 -18.31 -8.45 3.79
N GLU A 31 -18.10 -8.40 5.11
CA GLU A 31 -18.42 -9.49 6.03
C GLU A 31 -19.93 -9.79 6.09
N ARG A 32 -20.79 -8.77 5.89
CA ARG A 32 -22.24 -8.93 5.79
C ARG A 32 -22.71 -9.46 4.42
N GLY A 33 -21.84 -9.49 3.42
CA GLY A 33 -22.18 -9.88 2.04
C GLY A 33 -22.85 -8.78 1.22
N ASP A 34 -22.91 -7.55 1.73
CA ASP A 34 -23.55 -6.41 1.06
C ASP A 34 -22.82 -6.03 -0.26
N LEU A 35 -21.52 -6.34 -0.35
CA LEU A 35 -20.71 -6.14 -1.56
C LEU A 35 -20.85 -7.27 -2.60
N GLY A 36 -21.49 -8.38 -2.24
CA GLY A 36 -21.48 -9.61 -3.04
C GLY A 36 -20.09 -10.21 -3.21
N LYS A 37 -19.87 -10.92 -4.33
CA LYS A 37 -18.57 -11.52 -4.64
C LYS A 37 -17.61 -10.44 -5.14
N LEU A 38 -16.53 -10.19 -4.39
CA LEU A 38 -15.43 -9.35 -4.85
C LEU A 38 -14.88 -9.85 -6.20
N GLN A 39 -14.76 -8.94 -7.16
CA GLN A 39 -14.20 -9.25 -8.49
C GLN A 39 -12.77 -8.75 -8.63
N TYR A 40 -12.46 -7.61 -8.01
CA TYR A 40 -11.21 -6.91 -8.16
C TYR A 40 -11.05 -5.92 -7.00
N MET A 41 -9.81 -5.60 -6.62
CA MET A 41 -9.51 -4.58 -5.62
C MET A 41 -8.43 -3.64 -6.13
N GLN A 42 -8.54 -2.37 -5.72
CA GLN A 42 -7.58 -1.36 -6.08
C GLN A 42 -7.28 -0.49 -4.86
N ALA A 43 -6.02 -0.13 -4.65
CA ALA A 43 -5.66 0.81 -3.60
C ALA A 43 -4.53 1.73 -4.07
N SER A 44 -4.52 2.96 -3.57
CA SER A 44 -3.47 3.90 -3.87
C SER A 44 -3.03 4.65 -2.63
N HIS A 45 -1.74 4.97 -2.57
CA HIS A 45 -1.20 5.82 -1.52
C HIS A 45 -0.36 6.96 -2.10
N PRO A 46 -1.04 8.01 -2.59
CA PRO A 46 -0.45 9.32 -2.87
C PRO A 46 0.10 9.99 -1.61
N GLN A 47 1.39 10.30 -1.56
CA GLN A 47 1.96 11.06 -0.45
C GLN A 47 3.14 11.90 -0.94
N ASP A 48 2.88 13.12 -1.41
CA ASP A 48 3.95 14.03 -1.78
C ASP A 48 4.64 14.55 -0.50
N MET A 49 5.90 14.18 -0.34
CA MET A 49 6.72 14.51 0.83
C MET A 49 7.73 15.61 0.52
N GLU A 50 7.54 16.39 -0.55
CA GLU A 50 8.37 17.57 -0.81
C GLU A 50 8.38 18.50 0.42
N GLY A 51 9.57 18.96 0.82
CA GLY A 51 9.77 19.80 2.00
C GLY A 51 9.70 19.07 3.36
N TRP A 52 9.53 17.75 3.39
CA TRP A 52 9.64 16.96 4.62
C TRP A 52 11.11 16.88 5.10
N PRO A 53 11.36 16.48 6.37
CA PRO A 53 12.72 16.33 6.87
C PRO A 53 13.61 15.42 5.99
N GLU A 54 14.91 15.76 5.89
CA GLU A 54 15.85 15.15 4.93
C GLU A 54 15.89 13.61 4.94
N TYR A 55 15.66 12.97 6.09
CA TYR A 55 15.70 11.52 6.18
C TYR A 55 14.64 10.82 5.32
N TRP A 56 13.55 11.52 4.97
CA TRP A 56 12.52 11.00 4.06
C TRP A 56 12.99 10.90 2.62
N GLU A 57 13.97 11.71 2.21
CA GLU A 57 14.47 11.78 0.83
C GLU A 57 15.18 10.49 0.37
N ARG A 58 15.43 9.56 1.30
CA ARG A 58 16.05 8.26 1.03
C ARG A 58 15.03 7.13 0.86
N MET A 59 13.75 7.42 1.05
CA MET A 59 12.69 6.41 1.04
C MET A 59 12.30 6.03 -0.39
N ILE A 60 12.19 4.73 -0.65
CA ILE A 60 11.70 4.16 -1.90
C ILE A 60 10.20 3.87 -1.75
N PRO A 61 9.34 4.18 -2.75
CA PRO A 61 7.90 4.05 -2.61
C PRO A 61 7.45 2.67 -2.08
N MET A 62 7.85 1.56 -2.70
CA MET A 62 7.39 0.23 -2.30
C MET A 62 8.09 -0.34 -1.06
N HIS A 63 9.14 0.30 -0.54
CA HIS A 63 9.71 -0.06 0.78
C HIS A 63 8.79 0.37 1.94
N TYR A 64 7.84 1.26 1.68
CA TYR A 64 6.88 1.77 2.67
C TYR A 64 5.44 1.49 2.22
N ALA A 65 5.21 0.30 1.66
CA ALA A 65 3.97 -0.08 0.99
C ALA A 65 2.85 -0.56 1.93
N THR A 66 3.08 -0.70 3.23
CA THR A 66 2.08 -1.28 4.15
C THR A 66 0.75 -0.52 4.12
N HIS A 67 0.79 0.80 3.99
CA HIS A 67 -0.40 1.66 3.86
C HIS A 67 -1.27 1.35 2.64
N VAL A 68 -0.69 0.85 1.54
CA VAL A 68 -1.43 0.53 0.29
C VAL A 68 -1.70 -0.97 0.13
N VAL A 69 -0.84 -1.83 0.71
CA VAL A 69 -0.97 -3.30 0.66
C VAL A 69 -1.97 -3.81 1.70
N SER A 70 -1.94 -3.25 2.90
CA SER A 70 -2.74 -3.75 4.03
C SER A 70 -4.24 -3.70 3.81
N PRO A 71 -4.85 -2.70 3.14
CA PRO A 71 -6.29 -2.68 2.95
C PRO A 71 -6.75 -3.81 2.02
N VAL A 72 -6.00 -4.07 0.94
CA VAL A 72 -6.39 -5.09 -0.05
C VAL A 72 -6.19 -6.51 0.48
N LEU A 73 -5.08 -6.79 1.16
CA LEU A 73 -4.86 -8.13 1.74
C LEU A 73 -5.64 -8.34 3.04
N GLY A 74 -5.82 -7.28 3.83
CA GLY A 74 -6.57 -7.30 5.07
C GLY A 74 -8.06 -7.58 4.85
N LEU A 75 -8.68 -6.95 3.84
CA LEU A 75 -10.10 -7.13 3.53
C LEU A 75 -10.45 -8.59 3.23
N VAL A 76 -9.63 -9.27 2.43
CA VAL A 76 -9.85 -10.68 2.06
C VAL A 76 -9.16 -11.67 3.01
N LYS A 77 -8.47 -11.19 4.05
CA LYS A 77 -7.64 -11.98 4.97
C LYS A 77 -6.70 -12.94 4.20
N GLY A 78 -6.15 -12.45 3.09
CA GLY A 78 -5.43 -13.24 2.09
C GLY A 78 -3.93 -12.94 2.06
N HIS A 79 -3.19 -13.82 1.38
CA HIS A 79 -1.75 -13.65 1.15
C HIS A 79 -1.48 -13.41 -0.33
N ALA A 80 -0.43 -12.64 -0.64
CA ALA A 80 0.09 -12.54 -1.99
C ALA A 80 0.74 -13.87 -2.42
N GLU A 81 0.45 -14.32 -3.64
CA GLU A 81 1.09 -15.49 -4.27
C GLU A 81 2.28 -15.05 -5.12
N TYR A 82 2.04 -14.09 -6.01
CA TYR A 82 3.07 -13.43 -6.79
C TYR A 82 2.65 -12.00 -7.13
N VAL A 83 3.62 -11.23 -7.61
CA VAL A 83 3.43 -9.84 -7.99
C VAL A 83 4.02 -9.55 -9.36
N SER A 84 3.44 -8.59 -10.07
CA SER A 84 4.03 -7.97 -11.26
C SER A 84 4.14 -6.47 -11.00
N CYS A 85 5.37 -5.95 -11.04
CA CYS A 85 5.69 -4.60 -10.60
C CYS A 85 6.25 -3.74 -11.73
N PHE A 86 5.89 -2.46 -11.72
CA PHE A 86 6.39 -1.48 -12.67
C PHE A 86 6.74 -0.18 -11.95
N GLY A 87 7.95 0.32 -12.20
CA GLY A 87 8.34 1.69 -11.94
C GLY A 87 7.92 2.61 -13.09
N SER A 88 7.51 3.83 -12.79
CA SER A 88 7.01 4.81 -13.77
C SER A 88 7.33 6.24 -13.37
N GLY A 89 7.54 7.10 -14.37
CA GLY A 89 7.91 8.50 -14.16
C GLY A 89 9.33 8.67 -13.62
N THR A 90 9.72 9.91 -13.37
CA THR A 90 11.08 10.27 -12.93
C THR A 90 11.00 11.34 -11.86
N ILE A 91 11.66 11.11 -10.73
CA ILE A 91 11.87 12.13 -9.68
C ILE A 91 13.13 12.96 -9.99
N ASN A 92 13.27 14.09 -9.29
CA ASN A 92 14.45 14.94 -9.35
C ASN A 92 15.73 14.14 -9.05
N GLU A 93 16.76 14.37 -9.86
CA GLU A 93 18.08 13.71 -9.77
C GLU A 93 18.66 13.72 -8.35
N ARG A 94 18.48 14.81 -7.61
CA ARG A 94 18.93 14.94 -6.21
C ARG A 94 18.31 13.88 -5.29
N LEU A 95 17.02 13.58 -5.47
CA LEU A 95 16.30 12.57 -4.68
C LEU A 95 16.60 11.15 -5.20
N ALA A 96 16.73 11.00 -6.52
CA ALA A 96 17.11 9.74 -7.13
C ALA A 96 18.50 9.26 -6.67
N GLU A 97 19.46 10.17 -6.56
CA GLU A 97 20.81 9.89 -6.05
C GLU A 97 20.78 9.46 -4.57
N LYS A 98 19.94 10.11 -3.75
CA LYS A 98 19.83 9.82 -2.31
C LYS A 98 19.15 8.48 -2.00
N SER A 99 18.09 8.16 -2.73
CA SER A 99 17.27 6.95 -2.52
C SER A 99 17.75 5.74 -3.32
N GLY A 100 18.51 5.96 -4.41
CA GLY A 100 18.86 4.92 -5.38
C GLY A 100 17.68 4.49 -6.27
N ASN A 101 16.58 5.25 -6.27
CA ASN A 101 15.39 4.98 -7.07
C ASN A 101 15.01 6.21 -7.90
N SER A 102 14.88 6.07 -9.22
CA SER A 102 14.45 7.16 -10.10
C SER A 102 12.94 7.21 -10.32
N PHE A 103 12.19 6.16 -9.98
CA PHE A 103 10.76 6.10 -10.28
C PHE A 103 9.94 7.00 -9.36
N ALA A 104 9.12 7.86 -9.96
CA ALA A 104 8.17 8.70 -9.24
C ALA A 104 6.99 7.90 -8.69
N VAL A 105 6.52 6.93 -9.46
CA VAL A 105 5.43 6.02 -9.12
C VAL A 105 5.94 4.59 -9.22
N GLU A 106 5.66 3.79 -8.19
CA GLU A 106 5.80 2.34 -8.27
C GLU A 106 4.42 1.71 -8.14
N SER A 107 4.16 0.71 -8.98
CA SER A 107 2.88 0.01 -9.04
C SER A 107 3.09 -1.50 -9.02
N CYS A 108 2.08 -2.22 -8.54
CA CYS A 108 2.12 -3.66 -8.41
C CYS A 108 0.73 -4.26 -8.59
N HIS A 109 0.62 -5.26 -9.46
CA HIS A 109 -0.50 -6.19 -9.48
C HIS A 109 -0.17 -7.39 -8.59
N ILE A 110 -1.08 -7.71 -7.67
CA ILE A 110 -0.96 -8.79 -6.70
C ILE A 110 -1.94 -9.89 -7.08
N LYS A 111 -1.41 -11.09 -7.33
CA LYS A 111 -2.23 -12.30 -7.33
C LYS A 111 -2.47 -12.73 -5.88
N ILE A 112 -3.73 -12.81 -5.47
CA ILE A 112 -4.08 -13.33 -4.15
C ILE A 112 -4.05 -14.85 -4.21
N LYS A 113 -3.34 -15.46 -3.27
CA LYS A 113 -3.21 -16.91 -3.15
C LYS A 113 -4.58 -17.54 -2.86
N ASP A 114 -4.87 -18.68 -3.49
CA ASP A 114 -6.09 -19.46 -3.28
C ASP A 114 -7.40 -18.69 -3.53
N SER A 115 -7.34 -17.64 -4.37
CA SER A 115 -8.47 -16.80 -4.75
C SER A 115 -8.49 -16.62 -6.28
N ASP A 116 -9.62 -16.26 -6.88
CA ASP A 116 -9.69 -15.79 -8.27
C ASP A 116 -9.54 -14.26 -8.39
N VAL A 117 -9.49 -13.55 -7.27
CA VAL A 117 -9.35 -12.10 -7.19
C VAL A 117 -7.88 -11.69 -7.35
N ALA A 118 -7.67 -10.54 -7.99
CA ALA A 118 -6.40 -9.83 -8.02
C ALA A 118 -6.57 -8.42 -7.42
N ALA A 119 -5.47 -7.84 -6.95
CA ALA A 119 -5.44 -6.47 -6.49
C ALA A 119 -4.41 -5.65 -7.27
N HIS A 120 -4.69 -4.36 -7.47
CA HIS A 120 -3.72 -3.43 -8.03
C HIS A 120 -3.43 -2.31 -7.04
N ILE A 121 -2.15 -2.05 -6.82
CA ILE A 121 -1.70 -1.01 -5.89
C ILE A 121 -0.67 -0.11 -6.55
N TRP A 122 -0.66 1.17 -6.18
CA TRP A 122 0.44 2.08 -6.53
C TRP A 122 0.71 3.09 -5.43
N ARG A 123 1.97 3.53 -5.38
CA ARG A 123 2.49 4.45 -4.38
C ARG A 123 3.48 5.41 -5.02
N PHE A 124 3.52 6.62 -4.50
CA PHE A 124 4.49 7.64 -4.86
C PHE A 124 4.79 8.56 -3.68
N LEU A 125 5.98 9.15 -3.70
CA LEU A 125 6.52 9.91 -2.59
C LEU A 125 6.93 11.35 -2.92
N PHE A 126 7.29 11.61 -4.17
CA PHE A 126 7.87 12.87 -4.61
C PHE A 126 7.42 13.15 -6.06
N ASP A 127 7.52 14.41 -6.49
CA ASP A 127 7.41 14.86 -7.89
C ASP A 127 6.18 14.34 -8.66
N THR A 128 5.06 14.17 -7.95
CA THR A 128 3.81 13.67 -8.53
C THR A 128 2.64 14.63 -8.31
N ALA A 129 2.87 15.75 -7.61
CA ALA A 129 1.99 16.91 -7.45
C ALA A 129 0.50 16.53 -7.56
N ARG A 130 -0.05 15.87 -6.53
CA ARG A 130 -1.46 15.44 -6.54
C ARG A 130 -2.34 16.29 -5.61
N GLN A 131 -3.41 16.82 -6.19
CA GLN A 131 -4.59 17.40 -5.55
C GLN A 131 -5.75 17.31 -6.57
N TYR A 132 -6.97 17.79 -6.36
CA TYR A 132 -8.08 17.17 -5.62
C TYR A 132 -8.81 16.15 -6.53
N ARG A 133 -9.24 15.00 -6.01
CA ARG A 133 -9.91 13.92 -6.78
C ARG A 133 -11.32 13.68 -6.23
N GLU A 134 -12.34 13.75 -7.10
CA GLU A 134 -13.70 13.24 -6.84
C GLU A 134 -13.94 11.96 -7.63
N SER A 135 -13.61 10.81 -7.05
CA SER A 135 -13.96 9.49 -7.60
C SER A 135 -14.01 8.44 -6.50
N PHE A 136 -14.83 7.40 -6.69
CA PHE A 136 -14.69 6.13 -5.99
C PHE A 136 -13.58 5.30 -6.66
N ASP A 137 -12.76 4.60 -5.86
CA ASP A 137 -11.94 3.45 -6.30
C ASP A 137 -12.56 2.18 -5.69
#